data_AF-A0A086Y1K7-F1
#
_entry.id   AF-A0A086Y1K7-F1
#
_cell.length_a   1.000
_cell.length_b   1.000
_cell.length_c   1.000
_cell.angle_alpha   90.00
_cell.angle_beta   90.00
_cell.angle_gamma   90.00
#
_symmetry.space_group_name_H-M   'P 1'
#
loop_
_entity.id
_entity.type
_entity.pdbx_description
1 polymer ?
#
loop_
_entity_poly.entity_id
_entity_poly.type
_entity_poly.pdbx_seq_one_letter_code
_entity_poly.pdbx_strand_id
1 'polypeptide(L)'
;MTKTLPSLSPQDALVAVMVAVSASDETIRTSELVAIERTVNHMPVFAGYDIDRIRPVAQTVYALFEVEDGLDALFGLVRNALPERLFETAYALACDIAAADGVLHQPELRMLEEIRGELAIDRLHAVAIEWGARARHATL
;
A
#
# COMPACT_ATOMS: atom_id res chain seq x y z
N MET A 1 -22.66 19.21 -3.07
CA MET A 1 -22.16 18.47 -4.24
C MET A 1 -21.29 17.35 -3.72
N THR A 2 -21.78 16.11 -3.72
CA THR A 2 -21.02 14.93 -3.32
C THR A 2 -19.90 14.73 -4.34
N LYS A 3 -18.67 15.07 -3.95
CA LYS A 3 -17.47 14.81 -4.75
C LYS A 3 -17.32 13.30 -4.82
N THR A 4 -17.78 12.69 -5.91
CA THR A 4 -17.54 11.28 -6.19
C THR A 4 -16.04 11.09 -6.17
N LEU A 5 -15.53 10.37 -5.17
CA LEU A 5 -14.12 10.03 -5.09
C LEU A 5 -13.74 9.30 -6.39
N PRO A 6 -12.58 9.60 -7.01
CA PRO A 6 -12.17 8.93 -8.23
C PRO A 6 -12.17 7.41 -8.00
N SER A 7 -12.89 6.66 -8.84
CA SER A 7 -12.93 5.21 -8.73
C SER A 7 -11.55 4.65 -9.02
N LEU A 8 -10.94 4.00 -8.01
CA LEU A 8 -9.70 3.26 -8.19
C LEU A 8 -9.97 2.01 -9.04
N SER A 9 -9.04 1.69 -9.94
CA SER A 9 -8.94 0.32 -10.48
C SER A 9 -8.32 -0.61 -9.42
N PRO A 10 -8.41 -1.94 -9.58
CA PRO A 10 -7.74 -2.87 -8.67
C PRO A 10 -6.23 -2.60 -8.53
N GLN A 11 -5.56 -2.25 -9.63
CA GLN A 11 -4.12 -1.92 -9.61
C GLN A 11 -3.86 -0.59 -8.89
N ASP A 12 -4.71 0.42 -9.08
CA ASP A 12 -4.58 1.68 -8.33
C ASP A 12 -4.76 1.46 -6.82
N ALA A 13 -5.66 0.56 -6.42
CA ALA A 13 -5.87 0.23 -5.02
C ALA A 13 -4.62 -0.39 -4.39
N LEU A 14 -3.92 -1.27 -5.11
CA LEU A 14 -2.64 -1.82 -4.67
C LEU A 14 -1.56 -0.74 -4.55
N VAL A 15 -1.48 0.19 -5.51
CA VAL A 15 -0.57 1.33 -5.43
C VAL A 15 -0.93 2.25 -4.26
N ALA A 16 -2.22 2.51 -4.03
CA ALA A 16 -2.68 3.34 -2.94
C ALA A 16 -2.26 2.76 -1.58
N VAL A 17 -2.36 1.44 -1.40
CA VAL A 17 -1.89 0.75 -0.19
C VAL A 17 -0.38 0.88 -0.01
N MET A 18 0.40 0.69 -1.08
CA MET A 18 1.86 0.87 -1.02
C MET A 18 2.24 2.31 -0.65
N VAL A 19 1.58 3.30 -1.24
CA VAL A 19 1.81 4.71 -0.95
C VAL A 19 1.41 5.06 0.48
N ALA A 20 0.29 4.52 0.98
CA ALA A 20 -0.18 4.78 2.33
C ALA A 20 0.82 4.36 3.41
N VAL A 21 1.51 3.24 3.20
CA VAL A 21 2.61 2.80 4.08
C VAL A 21 3.77 3.80 4.03
N SER A 22 4.23 4.18 2.85
CA SER A 22 5.37 5.11 2.71
C SER A 22 5.06 6.53 3.16
N ALA A 23 3.81 6.96 3.12
CA ALA A 23 3.40 8.30 3.55
C ALA A 23 3.02 8.36 5.05
N SER A 24 3.16 7.26 5.79
CA SER A 24 2.71 7.16 7.18
C SER A 24 3.50 8.03 8.17
N ASP A 25 4.72 8.45 7.83
CA ASP A 25 5.57 9.36 8.63
C ASP A 25 5.59 10.81 8.06
N GLU A 26 4.56 11.17 7.28
CA GLU A 26 4.36 12.48 6.63
C GLU A 26 5.33 12.81 5.47
N THR A 27 6.34 11.98 5.16
CA THR A 27 7.25 12.22 4.03
C THR A 27 7.74 10.93 3.37
N ILE A 28 7.25 10.64 2.17
CA ILE A 28 7.79 9.53 1.34
C ILE A 28 9.25 9.80 1.00
N ARG A 29 10.11 8.83 1.29
CA ARG A 29 11.52 8.84 0.93
C ARG A 29 11.71 8.43 -0.52
N THR A 30 12.73 8.97 -1.19
CA THR A 30 13.05 8.59 -2.57
C THR A 30 13.28 7.09 -2.74
N SER A 31 13.87 6.42 -1.74
CA SER A 31 14.07 4.97 -1.73
C SER A 31 12.77 4.18 -1.78
N GLU A 32 11.73 4.66 -1.10
CA GLU A 32 10.41 4.02 -1.07
C GLU A 32 9.67 4.23 -2.39
N LEU A 33 9.72 5.45 -2.95
CA LEU A 33 9.14 5.70 -4.28
C LEU A 33 9.78 4.81 -5.35
N VAL A 34 11.12 4.66 -5.30
CA VAL A 34 11.84 3.73 -6.18
C VAL A 34 11.43 2.28 -5.93
N ALA A 35 11.16 1.88 -4.69
CA ALA A 35 10.67 0.55 -4.36
C ALA A 35 9.27 0.32 -4.95
N ILE A 36 8.36 1.29 -4.84
CA ILE A 36 7.01 1.23 -5.45
C ILE A 36 7.12 1.05 -6.96
N GLU A 37 7.92 1.87 -7.64
CA GLU A 37 8.10 1.76 -9.09
C GLU A 37 8.69 0.41 -9.52
N ARG A 38 9.68 -0.11 -8.79
CA ARG A 38 10.25 -1.45 -9.06
C ARG A 38 9.21 -2.54 -8.90
N THR A 39 8.43 -2.49 -7.83
CA THR A 39 7.37 -3.45 -7.56
C THR A 39 6.31 -3.44 -8.66
N VAL A 40 5.86 -2.26 -9.08
CA VAL A 40 4.89 -2.11 -10.18
C VAL A 40 5.44 -2.65 -11.50
N ASN A 41 6.72 -2.43 -11.80
CA ASN A 41 7.33 -2.90 -13.04
C ASN A 41 7.54 -4.43 -13.12
N HIS A 42 7.61 -5.12 -11.98
CA HIS A 42 8.01 -6.53 -11.95
C HIS A 42 6.92 -7.50 -11.48
N MET A 43 5.86 -7.02 -10.83
CA MET A 43 4.82 -7.89 -10.32
C MET A 43 3.74 -8.18 -11.38
N PRO A 44 3.37 -9.47 -11.61
CA PRO A 44 2.38 -9.85 -12.63
C PRO A 44 1.00 -9.18 -12.46
N VAL A 45 0.63 -8.82 -11.24
CA VAL A 45 -0.64 -8.13 -10.95
C VAL A 45 -0.74 -6.76 -11.61
N PHE A 46 0.40 -6.13 -11.93
CA PHE A 46 0.51 -4.85 -12.63
C PHE A 46 0.74 -5.01 -14.14
N ALA A 47 0.53 -6.20 -14.71
CA ALA A 47 0.60 -6.37 -16.15
C ALA A 47 -0.36 -5.39 -16.87
N GLY A 48 0.20 -4.58 -17.78
CA GLY A 48 -0.56 -3.57 -18.53
C GLY A 48 -0.95 -2.32 -17.72
N TYR A 49 -0.44 -2.17 -16.49
CA TYR A 49 -0.67 -0.97 -15.69
C TYR A 49 0.11 0.22 -16.27
N ASP A 50 -0.55 1.38 -16.29
CA ASP A 50 0.08 2.65 -16.68
C ASP A 50 0.82 3.24 -15.49
N ILE A 51 2.16 3.24 -15.54
CA ILE A 51 3.03 3.71 -14.45
C ILE A 51 2.84 5.20 -14.14
N ASP A 52 2.40 6.00 -15.12
CA ASP A 52 2.15 7.43 -14.92
C ASP A 52 0.99 7.65 -13.94
N ARG A 53 0.16 6.62 -13.67
CA ARG A 53 -0.92 6.65 -12.69
C ARG A 53 -0.44 6.57 -11.23
N ILE A 54 0.81 6.19 -10.97
CA ILE A 54 1.34 6.19 -9.59
C ILE A 54 1.23 7.58 -8.96
N ARG A 55 1.60 8.63 -9.71
CA ARG A 55 1.59 10.00 -9.22
C ARG A 55 0.20 10.52 -8.82
N PRO A 56 -0.85 10.43 -9.66
CA PRO A 56 -2.19 10.86 -9.26
C PRO A 56 -2.79 9.99 -8.15
N VAL A 57 -2.46 8.70 -8.07
CA VAL A 57 -2.86 7.85 -6.94
C VAL A 57 -2.22 8.35 -5.65
N ALA A 58 -0.91 8.64 -5.67
CA ALA A 58 -0.21 9.17 -4.51
C ALA A 58 -0.78 10.52 -4.04
N GLN A 59 -1.07 11.43 -4.97
CA GLN A 59 -1.75 12.70 -4.66
C GLN A 59 -3.11 12.49 -4.00
N THR A 60 -3.85 11.47 -4.41
CA THR A 60 -5.14 11.12 -3.80
C THR A 60 -4.95 10.62 -2.37
N VAL A 61 -3.97 9.75 -2.13
CA VAL A 61 -3.64 9.26 -0.78
C VAL A 61 -3.23 10.42 0.14
N TYR A 62 -2.33 11.31 -0.31
CA TYR A 62 -1.95 12.48 0.46
C TYR A 62 -3.14 13.38 0.79
N ALA A 63 -3.99 13.67 -0.20
CA ALA A 63 -5.18 14.49 0.01
C ALA A 63 -6.17 13.83 0.98
N LEU A 64 -6.17 12.49 1.10
CA LEU A 64 -6.98 11.80 2.10
C LEU A 64 -6.35 11.93 3.49
N PHE A 65 -5.03 11.81 3.64
CA PHE A 65 -4.36 11.96 4.94
C PHE A 65 -4.52 13.37 5.55
N GLU A 66 -4.78 14.40 4.74
CA GLU A 66 -5.07 15.76 5.21
C GLU A 66 -6.51 15.96 5.75
N VAL A 67 -7.40 14.98 5.56
CA VAL A 67 -8.83 15.09 5.89
C VAL A 67 -9.16 14.27 7.13
N GLU A 68 -10.06 14.78 7.97
CA GLU A 68 -10.64 14.03 9.10
C GLU A 68 -11.32 12.75 8.58
N ASP A 69 -11.09 11.61 9.24
CA ASP A 69 -11.50 10.27 8.80
C ASP A 69 -11.00 9.85 7.41
N GLY A 70 -9.94 10.51 6.91
CA GLY A 70 -9.40 10.24 5.58
C GLY A 70 -8.83 8.84 5.39
N LEU A 71 -8.35 8.22 6.47
CA LEU A 71 -7.87 6.84 6.46
C LEU A 71 -9.02 5.85 6.21
N ASP A 72 -10.18 6.05 6.85
CA ASP A 72 -11.38 5.25 6.62
C ASP A 72 -11.87 5.41 5.18
N ALA A 73 -11.82 6.63 4.65
CA ALA A 73 -12.16 6.91 3.26
C ALA A 73 -11.20 6.21 2.28
N LEU A 74 -9.89 6.20 2.56
CA LEU A 74 -8.90 5.47 1.78
C LEU A 74 -9.23 3.97 1.74
N PHE A 75 -9.43 3.36 2.90
CA PHE A 75 -9.74 1.93 2.98
C PHE A 75 -11.09 1.59 2.36
N GLY A 76 -12.07 2.49 2.42
CA GLY A 76 -13.31 2.40 1.67
C GLY A 76 -13.07 2.33 0.15
N LEU A 77 -12.19 3.18 -0.40
CA LEU A 77 -11.83 3.14 -1.82
C LEU A 77 -11.12 1.84 -2.19
N VAL A 78 -10.17 1.40 -1.35
CA VAL A 78 -9.42 0.15 -1.58
C VAL A 78 -10.37 -1.04 -1.60
N ARG A 79 -11.25 -1.21 -0.60
CA ARG A 79 -12.22 -2.32 -0.56
C ARG A 79 -13.19 -2.32 -1.73
N ASN A 80 -13.63 -1.15 -2.18
CA ASN A 80 -14.55 -1.04 -3.30
C ASN A 80 -13.89 -1.43 -4.64
N ALA A 81 -12.60 -1.17 -4.79
CA ALA A 81 -11.86 -1.38 -6.03
C ALA A 81 -11.14 -2.74 -6.10
N LEU A 82 -10.70 -3.28 -4.96
CA LEU A 82 -9.85 -4.45 -4.89
C LEU A 82 -10.67 -5.73 -4.63
N PRO A 83 -10.59 -6.74 -5.52
CA PRO A 83 -11.21 -8.04 -5.25
C PRO A 83 -10.60 -8.72 -4.02
N GLU A 84 -11.41 -9.35 -3.18
CA GLU A 84 -10.98 -9.99 -1.92
C GLU A 84 -9.80 -10.98 -2.10
N ARG A 85 -9.77 -11.71 -3.21
CA ARG A 85 -8.66 -12.64 -3.54
C ARG A 85 -7.28 -11.97 -3.65
N LEU A 86 -7.22 -10.64 -3.71
CA LEU A 86 -6.00 -9.84 -3.79
C LEU A 86 -5.70 -9.08 -2.49
N PHE A 87 -6.47 -9.28 -1.42
CA PHE A 87 -6.21 -8.61 -0.13
C PHE A 87 -4.85 -9.01 0.46
N GLU A 88 -4.50 -10.30 0.41
CA GLU A 88 -3.18 -10.77 0.79
C GLU A 88 -2.08 -10.24 -0.13
N THR A 89 -2.39 -9.98 -1.41
CA THR A 89 -1.46 -9.33 -2.33
C THR A 89 -1.20 -7.88 -1.92
N ALA A 90 -2.25 -7.11 -1.59
CA ALA A 90 -2.10 -5.75 -1.07
C ALA A 90 -1.25 -5.73 0.20
N TYR A 91 -1.50 -6.65 1.13
CA TYR A 91 -0.76 -6.75 2.37
C TYR A 91 0.71 -7.13 2.15
N ALA A 92 0.98 -8.08 1.25
CA ALA A 92 2.36 -8.46 0.90
C ALA A 92 3.15 -7.30 0.29
N LEU A 93 2.52 -6.53 -0.62
CA LEU A 93 3.14 -5.34 -1.21
C LEU A 93 3.41 -4.27 -0.14
N ALA A 94 2.46 -4.05 0.78
CA ALA A 94 2.64 -3.14 1.92
C ALA A 94 3.86 -3.52 2.77
N CYS A 95 4.02 -4.81 3.10
CA CYS A 95 5.17 -5.31 3.86
C CYS A 95 6.50 -5.14 3.10
N ASP A 96 6.53 -5.39 1.79
CA ASP A 96 7.75 -5.23 0.98
C ASP A 96 8.18 -3.75 0.89
N ILE A 97 7.21 -2.82 0.79
CA ILE A 97 7.49 -1.39 0.80
C ILE A 97 8.00 -0.93 2.18
N ALA A 98 7.33 -1.36 3.26
CA ALA A 98 7.75 -1.04 4.62
C ALA A 98 9.16 -1.59 4.96
N ALA A 99 9.58 -2.68 4.32
CA ALA A 99 10.90 -3.28 4.50
C ALA A 99 11.98 -2.74 3.54
N ALA A 100 11.64 -1.82 2.63
CA ALA A 100 12.51 -1.42 1.51
C ALA A 100 13.84 -0.78 1.95
N ASP A 101 13.86 -0.03 3.06
CA ASP A 101 15.08 0.60 3.59
C ASP A 101 15.70 -0.18 4.77
N GLY A 102 15.16 -1.37 5.09
CA GLY A 102 15.69 -2.28 6.10
C GLY A 102 15.34 -1.93 7.55
N VAL A 103 14.61 -0.83 7.80
CA VAL A 103 14.20 -0.44 9.16
C VAL A 103 12.71 -0.08 9.18
N LEU A 104 11.91 -0.92 9.82
CA LEU A 104 10.50 -0.63 10.09
C LEU A 104 10.40 0.33 11.29
N HIS A 105 9.88 1.54 11.09
CA HIS A 105 9.56 2.45 12.19
C HIS A 105 8.13 2.22 12.69
N GLN A 106 7.80 2.89 13.79
CA GLN A 106 6.49 2.76 14.45
C GLN A 106 5.31 3.20 13.56
N PRO A 107 5.38 4.28 12.77
CA PRO A 107 4.29 4.68 11.88
C PRO A 107 3.93 3.60 10.85
N GLU A 108 4.92 2.99 10.21
CA GLU A 108 4.74 1.93 9.21
C GLU A 108 4.14 0.68 9.86
N LEU A 109 4.63 0.30 11.05
CA LEU A 109 4.06 -0.83 11.81
C LEU A 109 2.58 -0.61 12.13
N ARG A 110 2.20 0.58 12.58
CA ARG A 110 0.78 0.90 12.81
C ARG A 110 -0.03 0.86 11.52
N MET A 111 0.48 1.42 10.43
CA MET A 111 -0.19 1.37 9.13
C MET A 111 -0.39 -0.08 8.67
N LEU A 112 0.61 -0.96 8.84
CA LEU A 112 0.47 -2.39 8.55
C LEU A 112 -0.59 -3.06 9.44
N GLU A 113 -0.68 -2.69 10.71
CA GLU A 113 -1.74 -3.18 11.61
C GLU A 113 -3.14 -2.77 11.13
N GLU A 114 -3.31 -1.52 10.69
CA GLU A 114 -4.56 -1.01 10.11
C GLU A 114 -4.93 -1.75 8.82
N ILE A 115 -3.99 -1.87 7.87
CA ILE A 115 -4.22 -2.59 6.60
C ILE A 115 -4.65 -4.04 6.87
N ARG A 116 -4.01 -4.70 7.83
CA ARG A 116 -4.34 -6.08 8.21
C ARG A 116 -5.78 -6.20 8.73
N GLY A 117 -6.22 -5.24 9.55
CA GLY A 117 -7.59 -5.18 10.07
C GLY A 117 -8.61 -4.89 8.98
N GLU A 118 -8.36 -3.84 8.20
CA GLU A 118 -9.28 -3.34 7.17
C GLU A 118 -9.47 -4.29 5.97
N LEU A 119 -8.46 -5.14 5.72
CA LEU A 119 -8.51 -6.20 4.70
C LEU A 119 -8.77 -7.60 5.29
N ALA A 120 -9.06 -7.70 6.59
CA ALA A 120 -9.38 -8.95 7.28
C ALA A 120 -8.38 -10.09 7.02
N ILE A 121 -7.09 -9.77 7.04
CA ILE A 121 -6.03 -10.76 6.76
C ILE A 121 -5.90 -11.71 7.95
N ASP A 122 -5.98 -13.01 7.67
CA ASP A 122 -5.80 -14.03 8.71
C ASP A 122 -4.42 -13.90 9.38
N ARG A 123 -4.39 -14.13 10.70
CA ARG A 123 -3.17 -13.96 11.49
C ARG A 123 -2.03 -14.85 11.02
N LEU A 124 -2.30 -16.10 10.63
CA LEU A 124 -1.26 -17.02 10.15
C LEU A 124 -0.68 -16.55 8.81
N HIS A 125 -1.56 -16.06 7.93
CA HIS A 125 -1.16 -15.54 6.62
C HIS A 125 -0.33 -14.26 6.76
N ALA A 126 -0.76 -13.34 7.63
CA ALA A 126 -0.02 -12.11 7.93
C ALA A 126 1.40 -12.43 8.41
N VAL A 127 1.56 -13.31 9.40
CA VAL A 127 2.88 -13.71 9.92
C VAL A 127 3.75 -14.34 8.83
N ALA A 128 3.19 -15.17 7.96
CA ALA A 128 3.93 -15.77 6.85
C ALA A 128 4.41 -14.72 5.83
N ILE A 129 3.56 -13.74 5.51
CA ILE A 129 3.86 -12.64 4.60
C ILE A 129 4.96 -11.74 5.19
N GLU A 130 4.80 -11.30 6.44
CA GLU A 130 5.78 -10.48 7.17
C GLU A 130 7.15 -11.17 7.22
N TRP A 131 7.17 -12.48 7.51
CA TRP A 131 8.40 -13.26 7.53
C TRP A 131 9.05 -13.35 6.14
N GLY A 132 8.25 -13.51 5.09
CA GLY A 132 8.70 -13.53 3.71
C GLY A 132 9.33 -12.19 3.29
N ALA A 133 8.69 -11.08 3.62
CA ALA A 133 9.23 -9.73 3.38
C ALA A 133 10.56 -9.54 4.09
N ARG A 134 10.63 -9.87 5.39
CA ARG A 134 11.88 -9.82 6.17
C ARG A 134 13.01 -10.63 5.51
N ALA A 135 12.71 -11.83 5.01
CA ALA A 135 13.70 -12.68 4.36
C ALA A 135 14.19 -12.13 3.02
N ARG A 136 13.30 -11.53 2.21
CA ARG A 136 13.66 -10.91 0.91
C ARG A 136 14.51 -9.65 1.06
N HIS A 137 14.34 -8.92 2.15
CA HIS A 137 15.00 -7.62 2.39
C HIS A 137 16.24 -7.72 3.31
N ALA A 138 16.69 -8.93 3.65
CA ALA A 138 17.90 -9.12 4.43
C ALA A 138 19.16 -8.69 3.63
N THR A 139 20.03 -7.90 4.24
CA THR A 139 21.30 -7.40 3.67
C THR A 139 22.51 -7.99 4.42
N LEU A 140 23.71 -7.90 3.81
CA LEU A 140 25.00 -8.37 4.36
C LEU A 140 25.89 -7.21 4.83
#